data_AF-A0A7Y7HUT1-F1
#
_entry.id   AF-A0A7Y7HUT1-F1
#
_cell.length_a   1.000
_cell.length_b   1.000
_cell.length_c   1.000
_cell.angle_alpha   90.00
_cell.angle_beta   90.00
_cell.angle_gamma   90.00
#
_symmetry.space_group_name_H-M   'P 1'
#
loop_
_entity.id
_entity.type
_entity.pdbx_description
1 polymer ?
#
loop_
_entity_poly.entity_id
_entity_poly.type
_entity_poly.pdbx_seq_one_letter_code
_entity_poly.pdbx_strand_id
1 'polypeptide(L)'
;MKNQKFVGLLATAVFALATSSAATAANYIGISGAHADFYYDADLYGIGTASVVGDSISFALPSFYSATATSKTANDNASETLSDNFNKGLIAVAHTGYQLNASLTTSVTVEFINTGGRSNGMLQESYYVYEGGYYNGHVTRSSRLFIGSSANFYESFTSPGTVIKSSAPDTDFGSGLYSTLIVEDGFYYSAGLLGLGSASTSVTSVSYGFTALTIGTPPITPVPEPETYAMLLAGLGVLAAASRRRKQG
;
A
#
# COMPACT_ATOMS: atom_id res chain seq x y z
N MET A 1 49.33 40.52 -40.13
CA MET A 1 48.03 40.53 -39.42
C MET A 1 47.03 39.87 -40.37
N LYS A 2 46.35 38.76 -40.11
CA LYS A 2 45.90 38.08 -38.89
C LYS A 2 46.03 36.55 -39.05
N ASN A 3 46.33 35.90 -37.93
CA ASN A 3 46.41 34.45 -37.75
C ASN A 3 45.03 33.79 -37.92
N GLN A 4 44.94 32.69 -38.68
CA GLN A 4 43.90 31.69 -38.44
C GLN A 4 44.55 30.47 -37.80
N LYS A 5 44.18 30.24 -36.53
CA LYS A 5 44.66 29.15 -35.69
C LYS A 5 43.84 27.89 -35.99
N PHE A 6 44.54 26.76 -36.09
CA PHE A 6 44.01 25.43 -35.81
C PHE A 6 43.24 25.42 -34.49
N VAL A 7 42.06 24.81 -34.46
CA VAL A 7 41.50 24.18 -33.26
C VAL A 7 40.97 22.82 -33.66
N GLY A 8 41.69 21.78 -33.23
CA GLY A 8 41.21 20.42 -33.24
C GLY A 8 40.46 20.10 -31.95
N LEU A 9 39.72 18.99 -32.05
CA LEU A 9 39.62 17.94 -31.05
C LEU A 9 38.84 18.22 -29.75
N LEU A 10 37.77 17.44 -29.57
CA LEU A 10 37.64 16.37 -28.56
C LEU A 10 36.28 16.37 -27.84
N ALA A 11 35.79 15.15 -27.65
CA ALA A 11 34.55 14.69 -27.07
C ALA A 11 34.16 15.29 -25.71
N THR A 12 32.87 15.27 -25.40
CA THR A 12 32.43 15.18 -24.01
C THR A 12 31.26 14.20 -23.91
N ALA A 13 31.57 13.05 -23.31
CA ALA A 13 30.63 12.03 -22.90
C ALA A 13 29.59 12.64 -21.94
N VAL A 14 28.32 12.34 -22.18
CA VAL A 14 27.25 12.61 -21.21
C VAL A 14 27.49 11.68 -20.02
N PHE A 15 28.01 12.25 -18.94
CA PHE A 15 28.14 11.58 -17.64
C PHE A 15 26.74 11.20 -17.14
N ALA A 16 26.48 9.91 -16.99
CA ALA A 16 25.41 9.42 -16.14
C ALA A 16 25.75 9.82 -14.69
N LEU A 17 25.11 10.87 -14.17
CA LEU A 17 25.11 11.13 -12.74
C LEU A 17 24.27 10.06 -12.07
N ALA A 18 24.95 9.05 -11.52
CA ALA A 18 24.40 8.26 -10.44
C ALA A 18 24.21 9.19 -9.22
N THR A 19 22.99 9.71 -9.05
CA THR A 19 22.60 10.37 -7.81
C THR A 19 22.33 9.29 -6.76
N SER A 20 23.40 8.79 -6.12
CA SER A 20 23.25 8.16 -4.82
C SER A 20 22.93 9.26 -3.82
N SER A 21 21.64 9.57 -3.65
CA SER A 21 21.20 10.37 -2.51
C SER A 21 21.64 9.67 -1.24
N ALA A 22 22.30 10.41 -0.35
CA ALA A 22 22.55 9.93 1.00
C ALA A 22 21.20 9.46 1.58
N ALA A 23 21.14 8.21 2.02
CA ALA A 23 19.92 7.65 2.61
C ALA A 23 19.61 8.46 3.88
N THR A 24 18.72 9.44 3.77
CA THR A 24 18.09 10.05 4.93
C THR A 24 17.39 8.92 5.68
N ALA A 25 17.62 8.83 6.98
CA ALA A 25 16.87 7.91 7.82
C ALA A 25 15.40 8.35 7.72
N ALA A 26 14.53 7.44 7.27
CA ALA A 26 13.11 7.73 7.15
C ALA A 26 12.55 8.09 8.53
N ASN A 27 11.73 9.15 8.58
CA ASN A 27 11.13 9.64 9.81
C ASN A 27 9.85 8.86 10.11
N TYR A 28 10.01 7.62 10.59
CA TYR A 28 8.88 6.75 10.85
C TYR A 28 8.09 7.16 12.08
N ILE A 29 6.78 7.34 11.90
CA ILE A 29 5.82 7.51 12.99
C ILE A 29 5.02 6.24 13.17
N GLY A 30 5.00 5.73 14.41
CA GLY A 30 4.25 4.54 14.80
C GLY A 30 2.82 4.87 15.24
N ILE A 31 1.84 4.07 14.80
CA ILE A 31 0.45 4.10 15.26
C ILE A 31 -0.07 2.67 15.38
N SER A 32 -0.66 2.33 16.54
CA SER A 32 -1.18 0.98 16.78
C SER A 32 -2.56 0.82 16.15
N GLY A 33 -2.76 -0.29 15.43
CA GLY A 33 -4.06 -0.83 15.04
C GLY A 33 -4.57 -1.89 16.01
N ALA A 34 -5.55 -2.67 15.56
CA ALA A 34 -6.17 -3.72 16.37
C ALA A 34 -5.26 -4.95 16.56
N HIS A 35 -4.60 -5.41 15.50
CA HIS A 35 -3.73 -6.58 15.53
C HIS A 35 -2.34 -6.34 14.91
N ALA A 36 -2.06 -5.10 14.51
CA ALA A 36 -0.80 -4.71 13.92
C ALA A 36 -0.42 -3.29 14.32
N ASP A 37 0.88 -3.02 14.44
CA ASP A 37 1.42 -1.68 14.50
C ASP A 37 1.78 -1.21 13.09
N PHE A 38 1.44 0.04 12.78
CA PHE A 38 1.79 0.69 11.52
C PHE A 38 2.91 1.70 11.75
N TYR A 39 3.89 1.71 10.86
CA TYR A 39 4.96 2.71 10.84
C TYR A 39 5.00 3.32 9.45
N TYR A 40 4.81 4.64 9.36
CA TYR A 40 4.75 5.35 8.07
C TYR A 40 5.78 6.47 8.02
N ASP A 41 6.30 6.74 6.83
CA ASP A 41 7.23 7.85 6.63
C ASP A 41 6.47 9.18 6.67
N ALA A 42 6.72 9.98 7.72
CA ALA A 42 6.03 11.24 7.93
C ALA A 42 6.41 12.32 6.92
N ASP A 43 7.57 12.19 6.27
CA ASP A 43 7.98 13.12 5.22
C ASP A 43 7.17 12.87 3.93
N LEU A 44 6.69 11.64 3.76
CA LEU A 44 5.83 11.23 2.66
C LEU A 44 4.36 11.56 2.93
N TYR A 45 3.77 11.00 3.99
CA TYR A 45 2.33 11.13 4.22
C TYR A 45 1.93 12.36 5.04
N GLY A 46 2.91 13.04 5.67
CA GLY A 46 2.68 14.15 6.59
C GLY A 46 2.49 13.70 8.04
N ILE A 47 2.93 14.54 8.98
CA ILE A 47 2.77 14.27 10.42
C ILE A 47 1.29 14.39 10.80
N GLY A 48 0.75 13.37 11.47
CA GLY A 48 -0.60 13.40 12.04
C GLY A 48 -1.74 13.26 11.03
N THR A 49 -1.43 12.91 9.77
CA THR A 49 -2.42 12.66 8.73
C THR A 49 -2.97 11.24 8.76
N ALA A 50 -2.28 10.33 9.47
CA ALA A 50 -2.65 8.94 9.61
C ALA A 50 -3.89 8.75 10.48
N SER A 51 -4.83 7.94 10.02
CA SER A 51 -6.01 7.48 10.76
C SER A 51 -6.11 5.96 10.67
N VAL A 52 -6.32 5.30 11.81
CA VAL A 52 -6.37 3.84 11.93
C VAL A 52 -7.74 3.38 12.39
N VAL A 53 -8.31 2.39 11.69
CA VAL A 53 -9.57 1.73 12.03
C VAL A 53 -9.38 0.22 11.87
N GLY A 54 -9.35 -0.51 12.99
CA GLY A 54 -9.06 -1.94 12.98
C GLY A 54 -7.64 -2.23 12.48
N ASP A 55 -7.54 -3.04 11.43
CA ASP A 55 -6.28 -3.39 10.76
C ASP A 55 -6.07 -2.58 9.46
N SER A 56 -6.73 -1.42 9.34
CA SER A 56 -6.57 -0.51 8.22
C SER A 56 -6.02 0.84 8.66
N ILE A 57 -5.14 1.42 7.85
CA ILE A 57 -4.58 2.75 8.00
C ILE A 57 -4.87 3.58 6.76
N SER A 58 -5.14 4.87 6.95
CA SER A 58 -5.42 5.83 5.87
C SER A 58 -4.73 7.14 6.11
N PHE A 59 -4.44 7.87 5.04
CA PHE A 59 -3.75 9.15 5.05
C PHE A 59 -4.53 10.17 4.24
N ALA A 60 -4.73 11.35 4.81
CA ALA A 60 -5.07 12.53 4.03
C ALA A 60 -3.76 13.11 3.47
N LEU A 61 -3.61 13.08 2.15
CA LEU A 61 -2.37 13.49 1.51
C LEU A 61 -2.26 15.03 1.42
N PRO A 62 -1.07 15.58 1.65
CA PRO A 62 -0.80 16.99 1.39
C PRO A 62 -1.09 17.42 -0.05
N SER A 63 -1.44 18.69 -0.26
CA SER A 63 -1.79 19.24 -1.57
C SER A 63 -0.63 19.27 -2.58
N PHE A 64 0.60 19.03 -2.15
CA PHE A 64 1.76 18.97 -3.05
C PHE A 64 1.81 17.69 -3.89
N TYR A 65 0.98 16.68 -3.60
CA TYR A 65 0.74 15.55 -4.49
C TYR A 65 -0.23 15.93 -5.60
N SER A 66 0.14 16.91 -6.42
CA SER A 66 -0.68 17.42 -7.51
C SER A 66 0.13 17.89 -8.71
N ALA A 67 -0.42 17.69 -9.91
CA ALA A 67 0.07 18.28 -11.15
C ALA A 67 -0.93 19.34 -11.61
N THR A 68 -0.45 20.51 -11.98
CA THR A 68 -1.24 21.67 -12.41
C THR A 68 -0.71 22.24 -13.73
N ALA A 69 -1.56 22.23 -14.76
CA ALA A 69 -1.31 22.90 -16.01
C ALA A 69 -2.06 24.24 -16.04
N THR A 70 -1.35 25.35 -16.26
CA THR A 70 -1.93 26.69 -16.39
C THR A 70 -1.59 27.29 -17.74
N SER A 71 -2.61 27.82 -18.42
CA SER A 71 -2.48 28.50 -19.70
C SER A 71 -3.09 29.89 -19.62
N LYS A 72 -2.42 30.86 -20.26
CA LYS A 72 -2.77 32.29 -20.21
C LYS A 72 -3.43 32.78 -21.49
N THR A 73 -3.56 31.94 -22.51
CA THR A 73 -4.22 32.32 -23.77
C THR A 73 -5.14 31.22 -24.27
N ALA A 74 -6.08 31.59 -25.15
CA ALA A 74 -7.09 30.67 -25.66
C ALA A 74 -6.54 29.57 -26.60
N ASN A 75 -5.31 29.72 -27.09
CA ASN A 75 -4.71 28.80 -28.07
C ASN A 75 -3.48 28.06 -27.53
N ASP A 76 -3.07 28.35 -26.29
CA ASP A 76 -1.92 27.68 -25.68
C ASP A 76 -2.30 26.28 -25.20
N ASN A 77 -1.28 25.41 -25.23
CA ASN A 77 -1.30 24.10 -24.57
C ASN A 77 -0.36 24.16 -23.37
N ALA A 78 -0.84 23.72 -22.21
CA ALA A 78 -0.05 23.56 -21.01
C ALA A 78 -0.19 22.13 -20.50
N SER A 79 0.90 21.56 -20.01
CA SER A 79 0.90 20.25 -19.38
C SER A 79 1.91 20.19 -18.26
N GLU A 80 1.55 19.51 -17.17
CA GLU A 80 2.47 19.11 -16.12
C GLU A 80 2.37 17.59 -15.93
N THR A 81 3.50 16.96 -15.63
CA THR A 81 3.60 15.54 -15.35
C THR A 81 4.61 15.36 -14.23
N LEU A 82 4.20 14.64 -13.19
CA LEU A 82 5.00 14.35 -12.03
C LEU A 82 4.98 12.85 -11.77
N SER A 83 6.11 12.35 -11.26
CA SER A 83 6.24 10.97 -10.84
C SER A 83 7.03 10.93 -9.54
N ASP A 84 6.40 10.33 -8.54
CA ASP A 84 7.00 10.08 -7.24
C ASP A 84 7.11 8.58 -7.03
N ASN A 85 8.26 8.13 -6.54
CA ASN A 85 8.49 6.74 -6.19
C ASN A 85 9.01 6.69 -4.77
N PHE A 86 8.28 6.02 -3.88
CA PHE A 86 8.58 5.95 -2.46
C PHE A 86 9.11 4.57 -2.13
N ASN A 87 10.42 4.50 -1.97
CA ASN A 87 11.07 3.25 -1.61
C ASN A 87 10.81 2.85 -0.15
N LYS A 88 9.93 3.50 0.63
CA LYS A 88 9.81 3.32 2.10
C LYS A 88 8.46 3.80 2.68
N GLY A 89 7.34 3.52 2.01
CA GLY A 89 6.03 4.09 2.36
C GLY A 89 5.52 3.70 3.76
N LEU A 90 5.02 2.48 3.86
CA LEU A 90 4.29 2.00 5.03
C LEU A 90 4.83 0.64 5.48
N ILE A 91 4.90 0.41 6.78
CA ILE A 91 5.27 -0.87 7.38
C ILE A 91 4.13 -1.29 8.30
N ALA A 92 3.67 -2.52 8.17
CA ALA A 92 2.73 -3.14 9.09
C ALA A 92 3.43 -4.29 9.82
N VAL A 93 3.41 -4.27 11.15
CA VAL A 93 4.04 -5.28 12.02
C VAL A 93 2.95 -5.95 12.84
N ALA A 94 2.74 -7.25 12.66
CA ALA A 94 1.75 -7.99 13.43
C ALA A 94 2.08 -7.97 14.93
N HIS A 95 1.06 -7.83 15.76
CA HIS A 95 1.18 -8.01 17.20
C HIS A 95 1.50 -9.47 17.55
N THR A 96 2.03 -9.68 18.75
CA THR A 96 2.29 -11.04 19.27
C THR A 96 1.01 -11.87 19.24
N GLY A 97 1.08 -13.06 18.67
CA GLY A 97 -0.08 -13.96 18.51
C GLY A 97 -0.85 -13.78 17.21
N TYR A 98 -0.43 -12.85 16.34
CA TYR A 98 -1.03 -12.61 15.03
C TYR A 98 0.02 -12.68 13.92
N GLN A 99 -0.45 -12.94 12.69
CA GLN A 99 0.30 -12.77 11.45
C GLN A 99 -0.58 -12.05 10.43
N LEU A 100 0.03 -11.27 9.56
CA LEU A 100 -0.64 -10.61 8.44
C LEU A 100 -0.75 -11.59 7.28
N ASN A 101 -1.96 -11.71 6.72
CA ASN A 101 -2.19 -12.44 5.49
C ASN A 101 -1.50 -11.73 4.30
N ALA A 102 -1.23 -12.47 3.24
CA ALA A 102 -0.71 -11.98 1.95
C ALA A 102 -1.75 -11.17 1.13
N SER A 103 -2.55 -10.34 1.81
CA SER A 103 -3.61 -9.55 1.22
C SER A 103 -3.50 -8.12 1.75
N LEU A 104 -3.40 -7.17 0.82
CA LEU A 104 -3.44 -5.74 1.07
C LEU A 104 -4.65 -5.21 0.34
N THR A 105 -5.50 -4.49 1.05
CA THR A 105 -6.58 -3.70 0.48
C THR A 105 -6.09 -2.29 0.24
N THR A 106 -5.98 -1.84 -1.01
CA THR A 106 -5.55 -0.46 -1.31
C THR A 106 -6.68 0.35 -1.91
N SER A 107 -6.89 1.58 -1.44
CA SER A 107 -7.76 2.53 -2.15
C SER A 107 -7.19 3.95 -2.14
N VAL A 108 -7.39 4.66 -3.25
CA VAL A 108 -6.88 6.01 -3.51
C VAL A 108 -8.04 6.89 -3.94
N THR A 109 -8.09 8.11 -3.42
CA THR A 109 -9.01 9.16 -3.88
C THR A 109 -8.24 10.24 -4.61
N VAL A 110 -8.77 10.67 -5.75
CA VAL A 110 -8.21 11.71 -6.62
C VAL A 110 -9.25 12.79 -6.88
N GLU A 111 -8.77 14.02 -6.99
CA GLU A 111 -9.56 15.17 -7.42
C GLU A 111 -9.01 15.72 -8.74
N PHE A 112 -9.91 15.91 -9.70
CA PHE A 112 -9.63 16.59 -10.96
C PHE A 112 -10.38 17.91 -10.97
N ILE A 113 -9.67 19.02 -11.19
CA ILE A 113 -10.25 20.36 -11.28
C ILE A 113 -9.93 20.96 -12.65
N ASN A 114 -10.93 21.54 -13.30
CA ASN A 114 -10.79 22.38 -14.47
C ASN A 114 -11.42 23.74 -14.22
N THR A 115 -10.69 24.82 -14.51
CA THR A 115 -11.19 26.20 -14.37
C THR A 115 -11.42 26.89 -15.71
N GLY A 116 -11.02 26.29 -16.84
CA GLY A 116 -11.19 26.88 -18.17
C GLY A 116 -10.56 26.02 -19.27
N GLY A 117 -10.94 26.25 -20.53
CA GLY A 117 -10.43 25.47 -21.65
C GLY A 117 -10.87 24.00 -21.63
N ARG A 118 -10.28 23.21 -22.53
CA ARG A 118 -10.43 21.75 -22.56
C ARG A 118 -9.27 21.14 -21.80
N SER A 119 -9.52 20.25 -20.87
CA SER A 119 -8.46 19.66 -20.07
C SER A 119 -8.57 18.14 -19.98
N ASN A 120 -7.47 17.52 -19.61
CA ASN A 120 -7.43 16.12 -19.20
C ASN A 120 -6.57 15.97 -17.94
N GLY A 121 -6.89 14.97 -17.15
CA GLY A 121 -6.12 14.60 -15.97
C GLY A 121 -5.91 13.09 -15.96
N MET A 122 -4.77 12.67 -15.41
CA MET A 122 -4.49 11.25 -15.21
C MET A 122 -3.82 11.03 -13.87
N LEU A 123 -4.21 9.96 -13.18
CA LEU A 123 -3.50 9.39 -12.03
C LEU A 123 -3.30 7.89 -12.27
N GLN A 124 -2.09 7.43 -12.03
CA GLN A 124 -1.76 6.02 -11.88
C GLN A 124 -1.03 5.85 -10.54
N GLU A 125 -1.53 4.96 -9.70
CA GLU A 125 -0.79 4.46 -8.54
C GLU A 125 -0.25 3.07 -8.86
N SER A 126 1.00 2.83 -8.51
CA SER A 126 1.58 1.48 -8.42
C SER A 126 2.15 1.27 -7.03
N TYR A 127 2.16 0.03 -6.56
CA TYR A 127 2.74 -0.30 -5.27
C TYR A 127 3.48 -1.64 -5.31
N TYR A 128 4.45 -1.78 -4.42
CA TYR A 128 5.22 -2.99 -4.20
C TYR A 128 5.01 -3.43 -2.76
N VAL A 129 4.87 -4.75 -2.56
CA VAL A 129 4.80 -5.34 -1.23
C VAL A 129 5.97 -6.27 -0.99
N TYR A 130 6.61 -6.13 0.16
CA TYR A 130 7.73 -6.95 0.61
C TYR A 130 7.42 -7.57 1.97
N GLU A 131 7.95 -8.76 2.20
CA GLU A 131 8.16 -9.25 3.57
C GLU A 131 9.49 -8.70 4.12
N GLY A 132 9.57 -8.60 5.44
CA GLY A 132 10.74 -8.03 6.07
C GLY A 132 10.75 -8.14 7.58
N GLY A 133 11.56 -7.29 8.19
CA GLY A 133 11.58 -7.06 9.63
C GLY A 133 11.61 -5.57 9.94
N TYR A 134 11.10 -5.23 11.12
CA TYR A 134 11.20 -3.89 11.68
C TYR A 134 11.70 -3.96 13.12
N TYR A 135 12.83 -3.34 13.40
CA TYR A 135 13.44 -3.33 14.73
C TYR A 135 14.14 -2.00 15.00
N ASN A 136 13.77 -1.33 16.10
CA ASN A 136 14.35 -0.05 16.52
C ASN A 136 14.42 1.00 15.40
N GLY A 137 13.35 1.16 14.61
CA GLY A 137 13.32 2.13 13.50
C GLY A 137 14.01 1.66 12.22
N HIS A 138 14.59 0.46 12.20
CA HIS A 138 15.26 -0.10 11.04
C HIS A 138 14.38 -1.12 10.33
N VAL A 139 14.23 -0.91 9.02
CA VAL A 139 13.51 -1.80 8.11
C VAL A 139 14.52 -2.69 7.38
N THR A 140 14.28 -4.00 7.37
CA THR A 140 14.98 -4.95 6.50
C THR A 140 13.98 -5.56 5.53
N ARG A 141 14.34 -5.67 4.25
CA ARG A 141 13.55 -6.37 3.24
C ARG A 141 14.14 -7.75 3.01
N SER A 142 13.30 -8.76 2.98
CA SER A 142 13.73 -10.13 2.70
C SER A 142 13.44 -10.50 1.25
N SER A 143 12.18 -10.41 0.84
CA SER A 143 11.77 -10.72 -0.53
C SER A 143 10.60 -9.85 -0.98
N ARG A 144 10.51 -9.62 -2.29
CA ARG A 144 9.37 -8.94 -2.90
C ARG A 144 8.27 -9.96 -3.12
N LEU A 145 7.12 -9.71 -2.53
CA LEU A 145 5.93 -10.55 -2.63
C LEU A 145 5.08 -10.15 -3.84
N PHE A 146 4.98 -8.85 -4.14
CA PHE A 146 4.04 -8.37 -5.14
C PHE A 146 4.43 -7.07 -5.84
N ILE A 147 3.79 -6.87 -7.00
CA ILE A 147 3.72 -5.62 -7.75
C ILE A 147 2.24 -5.43 -8.15
N GLY A 148 1.64 -4.34 -7.72
CA GLY A 148 0.23 -4.02 -7.97
C GLY A 148 0.01 -2.59 -8.44
N SER A 149 -1.24 -2.28 -8.79
CA SER A 149 -1.70 -0.93 -9.07
C SER A 149 -3.14 -0.79 -8.61
N SER A 150 -3.47 0.13 -7.70
CA SER A 150 -4.87 0.26 -7.23
C SER A 150 -5.72 1.21 -8.07
N ALA A 151 -5.08 2.09 -8.85
CA ALA A 151 -5.80 3.17 -9.52
C ALA A 151 -5.19 3.50 -10.88
N ASN A 152 -6.05 3.55 -11.89
CA ASN A 152 -5.76 4.13 -13.20
C ASN A 152 -6.95 5.03 -13.57
N PHE A 153 -6.87 6.31 -13.24
CA PHE A 153 -7.92 7.28 -13.53
C PHE A 153 -7.53 8.15 -14.68
N TYR A 154 -8.48 8.33 -15.59
CA TYR A 154 -8.43 9.34 -16.62
C TYR A 154 -9.68 10.21 -16.53
N GLU A 155 -9.50 11.51 -16.67
CA GLU A 155 -10.59 12.47 -16.74
C GLU A 155 -10.40 13.48 -17.86
N SER A 156 -11.50 13.98 -18.40
CA SER A 156 -11.48 14.99 -19.46
C SER A 156 -12.64 15.95 -19.30
N PHE A 157 -12.32 17.23 -19.41
CA PHE A 157 -13.28 18.31 -19.30
C PHE A 157 -13.36 19.09 -20.62
N THR A 158 -14.57 19.40 -21.06
CA THR A 158 -14.82 20.35 -22.15
C THR A 158 -15.27 21.72 -21.64
N SER A 159 -15.49 21.84 -20.33
CA SER A 159 -15.90 23.04 -19.60
C SER A 159 -15.35 23.00 -18.17
N PRO A 160 -15.32 24.12 -17.43
CA PRO A 160 -14.93 24.11 -16.02
C PRO A 160 -15.75 23.10 -15.19
N GLY A 161 -15.13 22.51 -14.17
CA GLY A 161 -15.76 21.54 -13.29
C GLY A 161 -14.77 20.85 -12.36
N THR A 162 -15.31 20.10 -11.40
CA THR A 162 -14.54 19.27 -10.47
C THR A 162 -15.13 17.86 -10.45
N VAL A 163 -14.26 16.85 -10.48
CA VAL A 163 -14.64 15.44 -10.34
C VAL A 163 -13.75 14.79 -9.30
N ILE A 164 -14.35 14.04 -8.39
CA ILE A 164 -13.64 13.20 -7.41
C ILE A 164 -13.87 11.75 -7.79
N LYS A 165 -12.80 10.95 -7.80
CA LYS A 165 -12.86 9.50 -8.00
C LYS A 165 -12.16 8.77 -6.87
N SER A 166 -12.60 7.56 -6.59
CA SER A 166 -11.94 6.64 -5.67
C SER A 166 -11.79 5.27 -6.31
N SER A 167 -10.69 4.57 -6.04
CA SER A 167 -10.49 3.22 -6.55
C SER A 167 -11.31 2.24 -5.73
N ALA A 168 -11.74 1.15 -6.38
CA ALA A 168 -12.23 0.01 -5.64
C ALA A 168 -11.05 -0.62 -4.87
N PRO A 169 -11.29 -1.17 -3.67
CA PRO A 169 -10.28 -1.92 -2.95
C PRO A 169 -9.75 -3.07 -3.83
N ASP A 170 -8.47 -3.02 -4.15
CA ASP A 170 -7.75 -4.15 -4.75
C ASP A 170 -7.28 -5.08 -3.63
N THR A 171 -7.48 -6.39 -3.78
CA THR A 171 -7.11 -7.38 -2.76
C THR A 171 -6.48 -8.59 -3.43
N ASP A 172 -5.37 -9.03 -2.85
CA ASP A 172 -4.58 -10.24 -3.10
C ASP A 172 -3.32 -10.12 -3.95
N PHE A 173 -2.27 -10.67 -3.36
CA PHE A 173 -1.05 -10.99 -4.07
C PHE A 173 -0.45 -12.36 -3.75
N GLY A 174 -1.19 -13.24 -3.08
CA GLY A 174 -0.82 -14.64 -2.96
C GLY A 174 -1.29 -15.28 -1.67
N SER A 175 -0.56 -16.31 -1.23
CA SER A 175 -0.76 -16.98 0.05
C SER A 175 0.47 -16.80 0.92
N GLY A 176 0.28 -16.67 2.23
CA GLY A 176 1.38 -16.49 3.18
C GLY A 176 0.93 -15.79 4.46
N LEU A 177 1.70 -16.00 5.51
CA LEU A 177 1.49 -15.36 6.82
C LEU A 177 2.80 -14.68 7.22
N TYR A 178 2.73 -13.38 7.47
CA TYR A 178 3.91 -12.55 7.67
C TYR A 178 3.85 -11.82 9.01
N SER A 179 4.98 -11.75 9.71
CA SER A 179 5.09 -10.89 10.90
C SER A 179 5.23 -9.41 10.53
N THR A 180 5.74 -9.11 9.33
CA THR A 180 5.94 -7.75 8.87
C THR A 180 5.76 -7.67 7.36
N LEU A 181 4.95 -6.71 6.92
CA LEU A 181 4.76 -6.33 5.53
C LEU A 181 5.23 -4.89 5.34
N ILE A 182 5.87 -4.63 4.21
CA ILE A 182 6.36 -3.31 3.82
C ILE A 182 5.70 -2.96 2.48
N VAL A 183 5.05 -1.81 2.42
CA VAL A 183 4.41 -1.26 1.23
C VAL A 183 5.21 -0.06 0.75
N GLU A 184 5.51 -0.07 -0.55
CA GLU A 184 6.20 1.01 -1.24
C GLU A 184 5.35 1.48 -2.40
N ASP A 185 4.99 2.75 -2.42
CA ASP A 185 4.09 3.30 -3.41
C ASP A 185 4.84 4.09 -4.49
N GLY A 186 4.18 4.29 -5.60
CA GLY A 186 4.59 5.21 -6.65
C GLY A 186 3.35 5.85 -7.26
N PHE A 187 3.38 7.17 -7.39
CA PHE A 187 2.33 7.92 -8.07
C PHE A 187 2.89 8.49 -9.37
N TYR A 188 2.11 8.35 -10.43
CA TYR A 188 2.27 9.10 -11.66
C TYR A 188 1.01 9.92 -11.86
N TYR A 189 1.14 11.23 -11.99
CA TYR A 189 -0.01 12.09 -12.25
C TYR A 189 0.32 13.19 -13.24
N SER A 190 -0.68 13.56 -14.03
CA SER A 190 -0.54 14.56 -15.08
C SER A 190 -1.79 15.42 -15.20
N ALA A 191 -1.59 16.66 -15.58
CA ALA A 191 -2.66 17.57 -15.98
C ALA A 191 -2.31 18.14 -17.36
N GLY A 192 -3.27 18.17 -18.26
CA GLY A 192 -3.17 18.76 -19.59
C GLY A 192 -4.29 19.77 -19.79
N LEU A 193 -3.99 20.87 -20.48
CA LEU A 193 -4.92 21.96 -20.71
C LEU A 193 -4.69 22.57 -22.10
N LEU A 194 -5.77 22.72 -22.85
CA LEU A 194 -5.85 23.48 -24.09
C LEU A 194 -6.79 24.68 -23.91
N GLY A 195 -6.23 25.88 -24.04
CA GLY A 195 -6.96 27.16 -23.91
C GLY A 195 -6.79 27.82 -22.55
N LEU A 196 -7.49 28.94 -22.33
CA LEU A 196 -7.30 29.80 -21.16
C LEU A 196 -7.83 29.12 -19.89
N GLY A 197 -7.03 29.06 -18.82
CA GLY A 197 -7.46 28.55 -17.52
C GLY A 197 -6.38 27.77 -16.79
N SER A 198 -6.80 26.86 -15.93
CA SER A 198 -5.95 25.90 -15.23
C SER A 198 -6.66 24.56 -15.05
N ALA A 199 -5.91 23.48 -15.14
CA ALA A 199 -6.35 22.13 -14.84
C ALA A 199 -5.41 21.50 -13.82
N SER A 200 -5.94 20.75 -12.86
CA SER A 200 -5.14 20.03 -11.89
C SER A 200 -5.63 18.61 -11.65
N THR A 201 -4.69 17.72 -11.33
CA THR A 201 -4.95 16.36 -10.82
C THR A 201 -4.23 16.21 -9.50
N SER A 202 -4.94 15.88 -8.42
CA SER A 202 -4.39 15.83 -7.06
C SER A 202 -4.80 14.54 -6.36
N VAL A 203 -3.86 13.86 -5.70
CA VAL A 203 -4.17 12.73 -4.82
C VAL A 203 -4.57 13.27 -3.46
N THR A 204 -5.76 12.94 -2.99
CA THR A 204 -6.32 13.51 -1.74
C THR A 204 -6.24 12.55 -0.57
N SER A 205 -6.35 11.25 -0.82
CA SER A 205 -6.20 10.24 0.22
C SER A 205 -5.72 8.91 -0.32
N VAL A 206 -5.04 8.16 0.52
CA VAL A 206 -4.67 6.76 0.28
C VAL A 206 -4.93 5.93 1.53
N SER A 207 -5.31 4.67 1.36
CA SER A 207 -5.61 3.75 2.46
C SER A 207 -5.12 2.34 2.16
N TYR A 208 -4.75 1.65 3.23
CA TYR A 208 -4.19 0.31 3.25
C TYR A 208 -4.89 -0.51 4.33
N GLY A 209 -5.52 -1.62 3.93
CA GLY A 209 -6.14 -2.58 4.82
C GLY A 209 -5.35 -3.88 4.84
N PHE A 210 -5.09 -4.39 6.04
CA PHE A 210 -4.44 -5.67 6.26
C PHE A 210 -5.42 -6.64 6.88
N THR A 211 -5.25 -7.93 6.59
CA THR A 211 -5.99 -8.98 7.28
C THR A 211 -5.05 -9.67 8.24
N ALA A 212 -5.32 -9.57 9.55
CA ALA A 212 -4.58 -10.32 10.56
C ALA A 212 -5.27 -11.66 10.86
N LEU A 213 -4.46 -12.70 11.07
CA LEU A 213 -4.88 -14.03 11.44
C LEU A 213 -4.17 -14.44 12.73
N THR A 214 -4.91 -15.04 13.66
CA THR A 214 -4.33 -15.54 14.91
C THR A 214 -3.38 -16.70 14.60
N ILE A 215 -2.17 -16.65 15.12
CA ILE A 215 -1.23 -17.77 15.10
C ILE A 215 -1.84 -18.87 15.95
N GLY A 216 -2.25 -19.96 15.32
CA GLY A 216 -3.08 -20.99 15.94
C GLY A 216 -2.58 -21.39 17.33
N THR A 217 -3.42 -21.13 18.34
CA THR A 217 -3.61 -22.16 19.37
C THR A 217 -4.16 -23.38 18.62
N PRO A 218 -3.50 -24.55 18.68
CA PRO A 218 -4.07 -25.75 18.07
C PRO A 218 -5.51 -25.90 18.58
N PRO A 219 -6.46 -26.34 17.73
CA PRO A 219 -7.81 -26.61 18.20
C PRO A 219 -7.66 -27.59 19.37
N ILE A 220 -7.93 -27.12 20.58
CA ILE A 220 -8.12 -28.00 21.71
C ILE A 220 -9.38 -28.79 21.35
N THR A 221 -9.20 -29.97 20.76
CA THR A 221 -10.28 -30.95 20.73
C THR A 221 -10.69 -31.10 22.19
N PRO A 222 -11.95 -30.82 22.56
CA PRO A 222 -12.36 -30.94 23.95
C PRO A 222 -11.92 -32.30 24.45
N VAL A 223 -11.00 -32.33 25.43
CA VAL A 223 -10.66 -33.58 26.10
C VAL A 223 -11.97 -34.03 26.75
N PRO A 224 -12.49 -35.22 26.41
CA PRO A 224 -13.74 -35.69 27.00
C PRO A 224 -13.67 -35.58 28.52
N GLU A 225 -14.72 -35.06 29.13
CA GLU A 225 -14.75 -34.94 30.59
C GLU A 225 -14.64 -36.33 31.24
N PRO A 226 -14.14 -36.45 32.49
CA PRO A 226 -14.01 -37.73 33.20
C PRO A 226 -15.30 -38.58 33.17
N GLU A 227 -16.44 -37.90 33.15
CA GLU A 227 -17.78 -38.47 33.09
C GLU A 227 -18.07 -39.19 31.76
N THR A 228 -17.53 -38.67 30.64
CA THR A 228 -17.66 -39.30 29.32
C THR A 228 -16.90 -40.62 29.29
N TYR A 229 -15.72 -40.67 29.92
CA TYR A 229 -14.97 -41.92 30.07
C TYR A 229 -15.67 -42.90 31.02
N ALA A 230 -16.27 -42.41 32.10
CA ALA A 230 -17.05 -43.23 33.01
C ALA A 230 -18.27 -43.85 32.32
N MET A 231 -18.99 -43.11 31.46
CA MET A 231 -20.14 -43.60 30.70
C MET A 231 -19.73 -44.63 29.63
N LEU A 232 -18.59 -44.43 28.98
CA LEU A 232 -18.01 -45.40 28.05
C LEU A 232 -17.66 -46.71 28.78
N LEU A 233 -16.97 -46.61 29.93
CA LEU A 233 -16.61 -47.76 30.76
C LEU A 233 -17.84 -48.49 31.30
N ALA A 234 -18.86 -47.74 31.73
CA ALA A 234 -20.14 -48.31 32.15
C ALA A 234 -20.82 -49.06 30.99
N GLY A 235 -20.85 -48.47 29.79
CA GLY A 235 -21.38 -49.12 28.58
C GLY A 235 -20.65 -50.42 28.24
N LEU A 236 -19.31 -50.41 28.30
CA LEU A 236 -18.47 -51.60 28.13
C LEU A 236 -18.74 -52.67 29.20
N GLY A 237 -18.93 -52.26 30.45
CA GLY A 237 -19.29 -53.14 31.56
C GLY A 237 -20.61 -53.87 31.33
N VAL A 238 -21.63 -53.16 30.84
CA VAL A 238 -22.95 -53.74 30.49
C VAL A 238 -22.83 -54.74 29.35
N LEU A 239 -22.08 -54.42 28.29
CA LEU A 239 -21.85 -55.31 27.16
C LEU A 239 -21.09 -56.59 27.59
N ALA A 240 -20.06 -56.45 28.42
CA ALA A 240 -19.31 -57.57 28.96
C ALA A 240 -20.21 -58.50 29.80
N ALA A 241 -21.04 -57.94 30.68
CA ALA A 241 -21.98 -58.69 31.50
C ALA A 241 -23.05 -59.42 30.66
N ALA A 242 -23.59 -58.75 29.63
CA ALA A 242 -24.54 -59.35 28.70
C ALA A 242 -23.93 -60.52 27.90
N SER A 243 -22.67 -60.38 27.46
CA SER A 243 -21.96 -61.45 26.73
C SER A 243 -21.75 -62.70 27.59
N ARG A 244 -21.46 -62.54 28.89
CA ARG A 244 -21.22 -63.66 29.81
C ARG A 244 -22.46 -64.51 30.01
N ARG A 245 -23.64 -63.90 30.10
CA ARG A 245 -24.91 -64.63 30.27
C ARG A 245 -25.25 -65.52 29.07
N ARG A 246 -24.87 -65.11 27.85
CA ARG A 246 -25.10 -65.90 26.63
C ARG A 246 -24.21 -67.14 26.50
N LYS A 247 -23.12 -67.23 27.25
CA LYS A 247 -22.23 -68.42 27.24
C LYS A 247 -22.58 -69.45 28.32
N GLN A 248 -23.49 -69.12 29.23
CA GLN A 248 -23.87 -69.98 30.37
C GLN A 248 -25.28 -70.59 30.22
N GLY A 249 -25.97 -70.32 29.12
CA GLY A 249 -27.18 -71.02 28.69
C GLY A 249 -26.94 -71.62 27.32
#